data_AF-A0A0A8F2D1-F1
#
_entry.id   AF-A0A0A8F2D1-F1
#
_cell.length_a   1.000
_cell.length_b   1.000
_cell.length_c   1.000
_cell.angle_alpha   90.00
_cell.angle_beta   90.00
_cell.angle_gamma   90.00
#
_symmetry.space_group_name_H-M   'P 1'
#
loop_
_entity.id
_entity.type
_entity.pdbx_description
1 polymer ?
#
loop_
_entity_poly.entity_id
_entity_poly.type
_entity_poly.pdbx_seq_one_letter_code
_entity_poly.pdbx_strand_id
1 'polypeptide(L)'
;MTKRAVGSAVLSERENHDVLHRVILPMSTGATVRQAQPVVVFVCGQPGAGKTRIADLVQAALDGRGGAVRIGRDLYKAAHRRYAELLADDVRTAGVKVRPDTRRWQAAVEEYVRTCGFDAVVESALADCDEARASAAAYREAGCRVEVVAVATAEALSQLGVLDRFLTEATGGGGRFVSWENHDGCATSMLGTLAVIEAEQLADRITVVRRDGSVLYDNELTGGVWRRRPAAERAVAHERSRPWTARETAVFRQELAWADRRVHHASIDEDRRLAVQRDAERAAALAEPVRRISQPRREAPGVDYHRLSPAEHRWIFDELIAPSYLHGIVSRTDPRAVYVLGQPGAGKTAAAKMVKRAMRPGTKRLMGDDFKVSHPDYHQLLADDPRNAGAAIRADYRSWFAQAEAYVRARRGDVLIEGAPGSAKEFLGSVLPFASEGYPIELVVLAVREADSRLATALRYARAQQIGLNGRFTSRAGHDRCFGALADIVEVAQTDPAITAVTVIRRDGQALLRHEAGGAARIAWALAAERMRPYTEQEAAEFLSLHRALRRALPRHRRELDEIAALARPLMPARVQPVRIDRPHPALWPLPVPRRAMDYEVVSSLSRAA
;
A
#
# COMPACT_ATOMS: atom_id res chain seq x y z
N MET A 1 29.07 32.71 -34.16
CA MET A 1 29.38 33.39 -32.88
C MET A 1 30.66 32.79 -32.32
N THR A 2 31.68 33.62 -32.15
CA THR A 2 33.02 33.30 -31.70
C THR A 2 33.01 32.77 -30.27
N LYS A 3 33.43 31.50 -30.05
CA LYS A 3 33.73 30.97 -28.71
C LYS A 3 34.85 31.82 -28.11
N ARG A 4 34.53 32.71 -27.16
CA ARG A 4 35.54 33.33 -26.29
C ARG A 4 36.29 32.19 -25.59
N ALA A 5 37.61 32.18 -25.72
CA ALA A 5 38.47 31.35 -24.89
C ALA A 5 38.28 31.81 -23.44
N VAL A 6 37.45 31.09 -22.69
CA VAL A 6 37.23 31.31 -21.26
C VAL A 6 38.54 30.93 -20.57
N GLY A 7 39.29 31.92 -20.07
CA GLY A 7 40.50 31.68 -19.27
C GLY A 7 40.22 30.76 -18.06
N SER A 8 41.25 30.11 -17.52
CA SER A 8 41.14 29.11 -16.42
C SER A 8 40.13 29.53 -15.35
N ALA A 9 39.10 28.71 -15.11
CA ALA A 9 38.07 28.97 -14.11
C ALA A 9 38.61 29.04 -12.68
N VAL A 10 39.78 28.43 -12.44
CA VAL A 10 40.47 28.35 -11.15
C VAL A 10 41.07 29.71 -10.79
N LEU A 11 40.80 30.17 -9.57
CA LEU A 11 41.33 31.44 -9.07
C LEU A 11 42.84 31.36 -8.80
N SER A 12 43.54 32.49 -8.89
CA SER A 12 44.93 32.56 -8.43
C SER A 12 45.03 32.30 -6.93
N GLU A 13 46.22 31.96 -6.43
CA GLU A 13 46.42 31.69 -5.01
C GLU A 13 46.07 32.89 -4.13
N ARG A 14 46.45 34.10 -4.56
CA ARG A 14 46.13 35.34 -3.86
C ARG A 14 44.64 35.58 -3.78
N GLU A 15 43.92 35.37 -4.88
CA GLU A 15 42.46 35.53 -4.92
C GLU A 15 41.75 34.48 -4.05
N ASN A 16 42.21 33.23 -4.10
CA ASN A 16 41.70 32.17 -3.23
C ASN A 16 41.88 32.53 -1.75
N HIS A 17 43.05 33.05 -1.38
CA HIS A 17 43.36 33.50 -0.03
C HIS A 17 42.49 34.69 0.39
N ASP A 18 42.35 35.71 -0.46
CA ASP A 18 41.53 36.89 -0.16
C ASP A 18 40.06 36.52 0.05
N VAL A 19 39.48 35.66 -0.80
CA VAL A 19 38.08 35.20 -0.65
C VAL A 19 37.90 34.41 0.65
N LEU A 20 38.84 33.52 0.98
CA LEU A 20 38.79 32.73 2.21
C LEU A 20 38.79 33.63 3.45
N HIS A 21 39.76 34.54 3.57
CA HIS A 21 39.97 35.32 4.79
C HIS A 21 39.05 36.53 4.93
N ARG A 22 38.60 37.13 3.82
CA ARG A 22 37.77 38.35 3.85
C ARG A 22 36.27 38.07 3.75
N VAL A 23 35.88 36.90 3.23
CA VAL A 23 34.47 36.57 2.99
C VAL A 23 34.08 35.30 3.75
N ILE A 24 34.71 34.17 3.45
CA ILE A 24 34.23 32.86 3.93
C ILE A 24 34.43 32.72 5.45
N LEU A 25 35.64 32.94 5.97
CA LEU A 25 35.89 32.78 7.40
C LEU A 25 35.04 33.75 8.26
N PRO A 26 35.02 35.06 8.00
CA PRO A 26 34.18 35.98 8.79
C PRO A 26 32.70 35.63 8.79
N MET A 27 32.16 35.17 7.65
CA MET A 27 30.76 34.75 7.55
C MET A 27 30.48 33.44 8.29
N SER A 28 31.40 32.47 8.24
CA SER A 28 31.18 31.12 8.74
C SER A 28 31.47 30.97 10.25
N THR A 29 32.32 31.82 10.83
CA THR A 29 32.79 31.65 12.23
C THR A 29 32.36 32.75 13.19
N GLY A 30 31.75 33.85 12.71
CA GLY A 30 31.61 35.10 13.46
C GLY A 30 30.86 35.06 14.80
N ALA A 31 30.09 34.01 15.07
CA ALA A 31 29.34 33.84 16.33
C ALA A 31 29.71 32.56 17.11
N THR A 32 30.71 31.79 16.65
CA THR A 32 31.03 30.48 17.22
C THR A 32 32.02 30.58 18.38
N VAL A 33 31.73 29.88 19.48
CA VAL A 33 32.57 29.86 20.69
C VAL A 33 33.43 28.60 20.73
N ARG A 34 34.68 28.76 21.19
CA ARG A 34 35.62 27.66 21.43
C ARG A 34 35.08 26.68 22.46
N GLN A 35 35.22 25.40 22.19
CA GLN A 35 34.82 24.31 23.07
C GLN A 35 36.03 23.64 23.73
N ALA A 36 35.83 23.14 24.96
CA ALA A 36 36.83 22.31 25.64
C ALA A 36 36.91 20.89 25.04
N GLN A 37 35.77 20.38 24.57
CA GLN A 37 35.63 19.12 23.84
C GLN A 37 34.80 19.40 22.58
N PRO A 38 35.44 19.86 21.49
CA PRO A 38 34.75 20.15 20.24
C PRO A 38 34.14 18.89 19.63
N VAL A 39 33.01 19.05 18.95
CA VAL A 39 32.27 18.00 18.26
C VAL A 39 32.15 18.38 16.79
N VAL A 40 32.54 17.46 15.90
CA VAL A 40 32.23 17.55 14.48
C VAL A 40 31.11 16.56 14.14
N VAL A 41 30.05 17.06 13.51
CA VAL A 41 28.93 16.25 13.06
C VAL A 41 28.90 16.25 11.52
N PHE A 42 29.20 15.11 10.92
CA PHE A 42 29.09 14.91 9.47
C PHE A 42 27.65 14.55 9.12
N VAL A 43 26.94 15.44 8.43
CA VAL A 43 25.59 15.18 7.90
C VAL A 43 25.70 14.70 6.46
N CYS A 44 25.37 13.43 6.26
CA CYS A 44 25.75 12.66 5.09
C CYS A 44 24.53 12.21 4.28
N GLY A 45 24.64 12.18 2.96
CA GLY A 45 23.55 11.80 2.06
C GLY A 45 23.81 12.19 0.62
N GLN A 46 23.28 11.43 -0.34
CA GLN A 46 23.39 11.77 -1.76
C GLN A 46 22.79 13.16 -2.08
N PRO A 47 23.15 13.78 -3.23
CA PRO A 47 22.50 15.02 -3.67
C PRO A 47 20.97 14.91 -3.64
N GLY A 48 20.30 15.95 -3.14
CA GLY A 48 18.85 15.96 -2.97
C GLY A 48 18.32 15.14 -1.79
N ALA A 49 19.13 14.42 -1.01
CA ALA A 49 18.67 13.64 0.16
C ALA A 49 18.02 14.48 1.29
N GLY A 50 18.12 15.82 1.28
CA GLY A 50 17.57 16.67 2.34
C GLY A 50 18.52 16.91 3.52
N LYS A 51 19.84 16.79 3.28
CA LYS A 51 20.90 17.03 4.29
C LYS A 51 20.75 18.36 5.01
N THR A 52 20.45 19.43 4.29
CA THR A 52 20.36 20.79 4.82
C THR A 52 19.41 20.85 6.02
N ARG A 53 18.19 20.30 5.89
CA ARG A 53 17.21 20.26 6.99
C ARG A 53 17.75 19.53 8.23
N ILE A 54 18.41 18.38 8.05
CA ILE A 54 18.98 17.62 9.17
C ILE A 54 20.14 18.36 9.80
N ALA A 55 20.98 18.96 8.98
CA ALA A 55 22.11 19.74 9.45
C ALA A 55 21.66 21.02 10.16
N ASP A 56 20.52 21.62 9.79
CA ASP A 56 19.91 22.73 10.54
C ASP A 56 19.40 22.29 11.92
N LEU A 57 18.85 21.08 12.04
CA LEU A 57 18.50 20.50 13.35
C LEU A 57 19.73 20.25 14.22
N VAL A 58 20.83 19.75 13.62
CA VAL A 58 22.11 19.57 14.31
C VAL A 58 22.69 20.94 14.73
N GLN A 59 22.64 21.93 13.85
CA GLN A 59 23.07 23.30 14.13
C GLN A 59 22.33 23.85 15.35
N ALA A 60 20.99 23.78 15.35
CA ALA A 60 20.18 24.23 16.47
C ALA A 60 20.51 23.51 17.79
N ALA A 61 20.89 22.23 17.73
CA ALA A 61 21.33 21.49 18.92
C ALA A 61 22.69 21.99 19.44
N LEU A 62 23.61 22.36 18.55
CA LEU A 62 24.94 22.89 18.90
C LEU A 62 24.92 24.38 19.27
N ASP A 63 23.88 25.13 18.89
CA ASP A 63 23.71 26.52 19.32
C ASP A 63 23.62 26.65 20.85
N GLY A 64 23.06 25.64 21.53
CA GLY A 64 23.08 25.54 22.99
C GLY A 64 24.47 25.38 23.62
N ARG A 65 25.48 25.07 22.81
CA ARG A 65 26.90 24.97 23.22
C ARG A 65 27.72 26.21 22.83
N GLY A 66 27.11 27.23 22.24
CA GLY A 66 27.81 28.43 21.74
C GLY A 66 28.02 28.43 20.22
N GLY A 67 27.21 27.64 19.49
CA GLY A 67 27.20 27.59 18.03
C GLY A 67 28.20 26.59 17.44
N ALA A 68 28.05 26.34 16.14
CA ALA A 68 28.95 25.50 15.35
C ALA A 68 29.20 26.12 13.98
N VAL A 69 30.36 25.85 13.40
CA VAL A 69 30.69 26.29 12.03
C VAL A 69 30.04 25.34 11.03
N ARG A 70 29.20 25.90 10.14
CA ARG A 70 28.57 25.14 9.05
C ARG A 70 29.51 25.06 7.84
N ILE A 71 29.87 23.84 7.44
CA ILE A 71 30.86 23.57 6.40
C ILE A 71 30.23 22.78 5.25
N GLY A 72 30.43 23.25 4.00
CA GLY A 72 30.08 22.48 2.82
C GLY A 72 30.48 23.15 1.51
N ARG A 73 31.08 22.40 0.57
CA ARG A 73 31.54 22.89 -0.75
C ARG A 73 30.48 23.72 -1.48
N ASP A 74 29.23 23.30 -1.39
CA ASP A 74 28.09 23.92 -2.06
C ASP A 74 27.71 25.30 -1.50
N LEU A 75 28.10 25.60 -0.25
CA LEU A 75 27.85 26.89 0.39
C LEU A 75 28.80 27.97 -0.15
N TYR A 76 30.02 27.59 -0.55
CA TYR A 76 31.06 28.53 -0.98
C TYR A 76 30.99 28.91 -2.46
N LYS A 77 30.18 28.22 -3.27
CA LYS A 77 30.06 28.50 -4.70
C LYS A 77 29.67 29.95 -5.01
N ALA A 78 28.80 30.54 -4.18
CA ALA A 78 28.37 31.94 -4.35
C ALA A 78 29.51 32.95 -4.09
N ALA A 79 30.52 32.59 -3.30
CA ALA A 79 31.69 33.43 -3.04
C ALA A 79 32.68 33.44 -4.23
N HIS A 80 32.55 32.49 -5.16
CA HIS A 80 33.40 32.42 -6.34
C HIS A 80 32.96 33.45 -7.39
N ARG A 81 33.76 34.50 -7.60
CA ARG A 81 33.40 35.65 -8.47
C ARG A 81 32.95 35.28 -9.89
N ARG A 82 33.45 34.17 -10.45
CA ARG A 82 33.10 33.72 -11.80
C ARG A 82 31.92 32.75 -11.84
N TYR A 83 31.36 32.37 -10.69
CA TYR A 83 30.34 31.32 -10.66
C TYR A 83 29.05 31.74 -11.37
N ALA A 84 28.63 33.00 -11.23
CA ALA A 84 27.47 33.54 -11.94
C ALA A 84 27.67 33.53 -13.47
N GLU A 85 28.85 33.94 -13.95
CA GLU A 85 29.22 33.88 -15.38
C GLU A 85 29.20 32.44 -15.90
N LEU A 86 29.81 31.51 -15.15
CA LEU A 86 29.90 30.10 -15.54
C LEU A 86 28.52 29.41 -15.54
N LEU A 87 27.63 29.78 -14.61
CA LEU A 87 26.24 29.31 -14.59
C LEU A 87 25.45 29.81 -15.80
N ALA A 88 25.67 31.06 -16.22
CA ALA A 88 25.04 31.61 -17.41
C ALA A 88 25.55 30.96 -18.71
N ASP A 89 26.84 30.58 -18.75
CA ASP A 89 27.46 29.86 -19.88
C ASP A 89 26.96 28.42 -19.99
N ASP A 90 27.08 27.62 -18.92
CA ASP A 90 26.60 26.24 -18.90
C ASP A 90 26.38 25.73 -17.46
N VAL A 91 25.11 25.64 -17.08
CA VAL A 91 24.67 25.15 -15.77
C VAL A 91 25.19 23.74 -15.43
N ARG A 92 25.48 22.92 -16.44
CA ARG A 92 25.93 21.52 -16.26
C ARG A 92 27.40 21.44 -15.84
N THR A 93 28.23 22.36 -16.30
CA THR A 93 29.68 22.33 -16.06
C THR A 93 30.15 23.38 -15.05
N ALA A 94 29.36 24.42 -14.77
CA ALA A 94 29.70 25.50 -13.85
C ALA A 94 30.22 25.00 -12.48
N GLY A 95 29.53 24.02 -11.89
CA GLY A 95 29.92 23.44 -10.60
C GLY A 95 31.25 22.68 -10.66
N VAL A 96 31.55 22.01 -11.77
CA VAL A 96 32.81 21.29 -11.97
C VAL A 96 33.97 22.29 -12.12
N LYS A 97 33.74 23.37 -12.87
CA LYS A 97 34.74 24.41 -13.14
C LYS A 97 35.22 25.13 -11.86
N VAL A 98 34.36 25.33 -10.86
CA VAL A 98 34.72 25.96 -9.56
C VAL A 98 35.04 24.96 -8.44
N ARG A 99 34.99 23.65 -8.75
CA ARG A 99 35.22 22.59 -7.76
C ARG A 99 36.61 22.62 -7.11
N PRO A 100 37.71 22.93 -7.83
CA PRO A 100 39.04 23.02 -7.22
C PRO A 100 39.09 24.07 -6.09
N ASP A 101 38.60 25.28 -6.33
CA ASP A 101 38.62 26.37 -5.36
C ASP A 101 37.69 26.10 -4.17
N THR A 102 36.47 25.63 -4.42
CA THR A 102 35.53 25.28 -3.33
C THR A 102 36.01 24.13 -2.44
N ARG A 103 36.74 23.15 -3.01
CA ARG A 103 37.41 22.10 -2.23
C ARG A 103 38.54 22.68 -1.38
N ARG A 104 39.37 23.56 -1.95
CA ARG A 104 40.47 24.24 -1.24
C ARG A 104 39.92 25.06 -0.07
N TRP A 105 38.84 25.81 -0.27
CA TRP A 105 38.20 26.58 0.80
C TRP A 105 37.59 25.71 1.88
N GLN A 106 36.92 24.60 1.53
CA GLN A 106 36.42 23.67 2.54
C GLN A 106 37.55 23.15 3.42
N ALA A 107 38.64 22.64 2.82
CA ALA A 107 39.77 22.12 3.58
C ALA A 107 40.36 23.18 4.53
N ALA A 108 40.48 24.43 4.07
CA ALA A 108 40.99 25.53 4.88
C ALA A 108 40.05 25.95 6.01
N VAL A 109 38.73 25.92 5.80
CA VAL A 109 37.75 26.18 6.86
C VAL A 109 37.76 25.06 7.90
N GLU A 110 37.84 23.80 7.48
CA GLU A 110 37.94 22.66 8.41
C GLU A 110 39.23 22.74 9.25
N GLU A 111 40.35 23.13 8.64
CA GLU A 111 41.61 23.36 9.36
C GLU A 111 41.51 24.49 10.38
N TYR A 112 40.88 25.60 9.99
CA TYR A 112 40.63 26.73 10.89
C TYR A 112 39.75 26.32 12.08
N VAL A 113 38.68 25.55 11.83
CA VAL A 113 37.79 25.01 12.87
C VAL A 113 38.54 24.13 13.85
N ARG A 114 39.38 23.21 13.35
CA ARG A 114 40.21 22.34 14.20
C ARG A 114 41.19 23.16 15.05
N THR A 115 41.88 24.11 14.44
CA THR A 115 42.86 24.97 15.12
C THR A 115 42.22 25.81 16.23
N CYS A 116 41.01 26.33 15.98
CA CYS A 116 40.29 27.15 16.95
C CYS A 116 39.49 26.34 17.98
N GLY A 117 39.32 25.03 17.79
CA GLY A 117 38.54 24.17 18.68
C GLY A 117 37.04 24.49 18.67
N PHE A 118 36.47 24.72 17.49
CA PHE A 118 35.03 24.97 17.34
C PHE A 118 34.25 23.67 17.10
N ASP A 119 32.99 23.64 17.53
CA ASP A 119 32.03 22.65 17.05
C ASP A 119 31.77 22.90 15.55
N ALA A 120 31.46 21.84 14.79
CA ALA A 120 31.21 21.96 13.36
C ALA A 120 30.13 21.01 12.85
N VAL A 121 29.39 21.49 11.84
CA VAL A 121 28.43 20.68 11.08
C VAL A 121 28.90 20.62 9.63
N VAL A 122 29.33 19.44 9.19
CA VAL A 122 29.91 19.22 7.86
C VAL A 122 28.90 18.52 6.96
N GLU A 123 28.40 19.20 5.93
CA GLU A 123 27.56 18.58 4.91
C GLU A 123 28.41 17.84 3.88
N SER A 124 28.22 16.52 3.78
CA SER A 124 28.98 15.67 2.86
C SER A 124 28.08 14.72 2.08
N ALA A 125 28.50 14.34 0.88
CA ALA A 125 27.91 13.19 0.20
C ALA A 125 28.39 11.85 0.78
N LEU A 126 29.53 11.89 1.49
CA LEU A 126 30.22 10.73 2.05
C LEU A 126 30.50 9.65 1.00
N ALA A 127 31.01 10.08 -0.16
CA ALA A 127 31.15 9.23 -1.35
C ALA A 127 32.54 8.62 -1.53
N ASP A 128 33.46 8.85 -0.58
CA ASP A 128 34.86 8.44 -0.68
C ASP A 128 35.37 8.02 0.71
N CYS A 129 35.86 6.78 0.81
CA CYS A 129 36.34 6.20 2.06
C CYS A 129 37.66 6.81 2.51
N ASP A 130 38.53 7.22 1.59
CA ASP A 130 39.82 7.81 1.92
C ASP A 130 39.66 9.27 2.37
N GLU A 131 38.75 10.04 1.73
CA GLU A 131 38.34 11.36 2.25
C GLU A 131 37.78 11.22 3.68
N ALA A 132 36.99 10.17 3.96
CA ALA A 132 36.42 9.91 5.30
C ALA A 132 37.48 9.54 6.35
N ARG A 133 38.42 8.64 6.01
CA ARG A 133 39.55 8.28 6.90
C ARG A 133 40.41 9.49 7.23
N ALA A 134 40.81 10.27 6.22
CA ALA A 134 41.63 11.45 6.41
C ALA A 134 40.93 12.50 7.30
N SER A 135 39.64 12.73 7.06
CA SER A 135 38.85 13.68 7.87
C SER A 135 38.72 13.20 9.32
N ALA A 136 38.37 11.93 9.54
CA ALA A 136 38.23 11.35 10.87
C ALA A 136 39.55 11.41 11.67
N ALA A 137 40.68 11.07 11.03
CA ALA A 137 41.99 11.17 11.65
C ALA A 137 42.32 12.62 12.05
N ALA A 138 42.17 13.58 11.12
CA ALA A 138 42.47 14.98 11.38
C ALA A 138 41.63 15.58 12.52
N TYR A 139 40.33 15.27 12.60
CA TYR A 139 39.48 15.74 13.69
C TYR A 139 39.81 15.07 15.03
N ARG A 140 40.18 13.78 15.04
CA ARG A 140 40.62 13.09 16.25
C ARG A 140 41.96 13.61 16.79
N GLU A 141 42.91 13.88 15.90
CA GLU A 141 44.19 14.51 16.26
C GLU A 141 43.99 15.90 16.88
N ALA A 142 42.97 16.63 16.45
CA ALA A 142 42.54 17.90 17.04
C ALA A 142 41.73 17.75 18.35
N GLY A 143 41.52 16.53 18.85
CA GLY A 143 40.76 16.25 20.07
C GLY A 143 39.24 16.37 19.93
N CYS A 144 38.72 16.39 18.71
CA CYS A 144 37.28 16.47 18.47
C CYS A 144 36.60 15.11 18.61
N ARG A 145 35.38 15.11 19.16
CA ARG A 145 34.44 14.00 19.02
C ARG A 145 33.90 13.98 17.59
N VAL A 146 33.89 12.83 16.94
CA VAL A 146 33.42 12.65 15.57
C VAL A 146 32.06 11.94 15.59
N GLU A 147 31.02 12.62 15.10
CA GLU A 147 29.68 12.05 14.94
C GLU A 147 29.27 12.04 13.46
N VAL A 148 28.52 11.02 13.05
CA VAL A 148 28.01 10.87 11.68
C VAL A 148 26.49 10.74 11.71
N VAL A 149 25.80 11.61 10.98
CA VAL A 149 24.35 11.56 10.78
C VAL A 149 24.07 11.27 9.31
N ALA A 150 23.69 10.05 8.99
CA ALA A 150 23.36 9.60 7.65
C ALA A 150 21.86 9.79 7.36
N VAL A 151 21.52 10.54 6.31
CA VAL A 151 20.14 10.75 5.87
C VAL A 151 19.74 9.64 4.89
N ALA A 152 18.95 8.69 5.38
CA ALA A 152 18.39 7.61 4.59
C ALA A 152 17.20 8.11 3.76
N THR A 153 17.44 8.32 2.48
CA THR A 153 16.41 8.70 1.51
C THR A 153 16.44 7.77 0.31
N ALA A 154 15.28 7.22 -0.06
CA ALA A 154 15.04 6.57 -1.34
C ALA A 154 15.50 7.43 -2.53
N GLU A 155 16.12 6.80 -3.52
CA GLU A 155 16.75 7.50 -4.64
C GLU A 155 15.75 8.30 -5.50
N ALA A 156 14.52 7.80 -5.63
CA ALA A 156 13.44 8.54 -6.29
C ALA A 156 13.15 9.89 -5.61
N LEU A 157 13.14 9.93 -4.28
CA LEU A 157 12.90 11.15 -3.52
C LEU A 157 14.10 12.11 -3.58
N SER A 158 15.33 11.59 -3.61
CA SER A 158 16.52 12.45 -3.78
C SER A 158 16.66 12.99 -5.19
N GLN A 159 16.32 12.21 -6.21
CA GLN A 159 16.21 12.68 -7.59
C GLN A 159 15.15 13.78 -7.72
N LEU A 160 13.97 13.59 -7.12
CA LEU A 160 12.93 14.62 -7.09
C LEU A 160 13.37 15.87 -6.32
N GLY A 161 14.14 15.73 -5.24
CA GLY A 161 14.72 16.86 -4.50
C GLY A 161 15.79 17.62 -5.29
N VAL A 162 16.61 16.93 -6.08
CA VAL A 162 17.52 17.56 -7.05
C VAL A 162 16.71 18.39 -8.05
N LEU A 163 15.63 17.82 -8.56
CA LEU A 163 14.76 18.47 -9.54
C LEU A 163 14.06 19.70 -8.98
N ASP A 164 13.45 19.58 -7.81
CA ASP A 164 12.77 20.68 -7.13
C ASP A 164 13.73 21.85 -6.85
N ARG A 165 14.95 21.54 -6.38
CA ARG A 165 15.99 22.56 -6.17
C ARG A 165 16.38 23.23 -7.48
N PHE A 166 16.62 22.46 -8.54
CA PHE A 166 16.97 23.01 -9.85
C PHE A 166 15.90 23.98 -10.36
N LEU A 167 14.63 23.60 -10.26
CA LEU A 167 13.50 24.44 -10.66
C LEU A 167 13.35 25.69 -9.79
N THR A 168 13.62 25.59 -8.49
CA THR A 168 13.49 26.71 -7.54
C THR A 168 14.62 27.73 -7.72
N GLU A 169 15.85 27.27 -7.94
CA GLU A 169 16.97 28.18 -8.18
C GLU A 169 16.90 28.77 -9.62
N ALA A 170 16.39 28.01 -10.59
CA ALA A 170 16.22 28.47 -11.98
C ALA A 170 15.33 29.71 -12.11
N THR A 171 14.33 29.91 -11.24
CA THR A 171 13.51 31.13 -11.23
C THR A 171 14.31 32.39 -10.91
N GLY A 172 15.47 32.27 -10.27
CA GLY A 172 16.43 33.35 -10.02
C GLY A 172 17.56 33.46 -11.05
N GLY A 173 17.48 32.72 -12.17
CA GLY A 173 18.48 32.77 -13.25
C GLY A 173 19.66 31.80 -13.11
N GLY A 174 19.74 31.00 -12.04
CA GLY A 174 20.78 29.99 -11.87
C GLY A 174 20.25 28.72 -11.24
N GLY A 175 20.24 27.59 -11.96
CA GLY A 175 19.85 26.29 -11.43
C GLY A 175 21.05 25.35 -11.31
N ARG A 176 21.30 24.77 -10.13
CA ARG A 176 22.39 23.80 -9.94
C ARG A 176 22.03 22.43 -10.52
N PHE A 177 22.60 22.12 -11.68
CA PHE A 177 22.50 20.80 -12.28
C PHE A 177 23.31 19.75 -11.50
N VAL A 178 22.73 18.56 -11.34
CA VAL A 178 23.42 17.39 -10.79
C VAL A 178 23.29 16.26 -11.80
N SER A 179 24.41 15.73 -12.28
CA SER A 179 24.37 14.58 -13.18
C SER A 179 23.89 13.33 -12.45
N TRP A 180 23.25 12.45 -13.21
CA TRP A 180 22.82 11.13 -12.75
C TRP A 180 23.98 10.30 -12.21
N GLU A 181 25.10 10.27 -12.93
CA GLU A 181 26.33 9.60 -12.50
C GLU A 181 26.82 10.09 -11.13
N ASN A 182 26.78 11.41 -10.89
CA ASN A 182 27.18 11.96 -9.60
C ASN A 182 26.17 11.62 -8.50
N HIS A 183 24.87 11.67 -8.79
CA HIS A 183 23.84 11.24 -7.84
C HIS A 183 24.01 9.77 -7.43
N ASP A 184 24.14 8.87 -8.41
CA ASP A 184 24.21 7.42 -8.19
C ASP A 184 25.53 7.00 -7.57
N GLY A 185 26.63 7.60 -8.01
CA GLY A 185 27.95 7.40 -7.40
C GLY A 185 27.92 7.79 -5.93
N CYS A 186 27.34 8.94 -5.57
CA CYS A 186 27.18 9.33 -4.17
C CYS A 186 26.25 8.37 -3.40
N ALA A 187 25.11 7.98 -3.99
CA ALA A 187 24.17 7.08 -3.35
C ALA A 187 24.81 5.71 -3.05
N THR A 188 25.55 5.15 -4.01
CA THR A 188 26.21 3.85 -3.89
C THR A 188 27.38 3.89 -2.94
N SER A 189 28.32 4.83 -3.15
CA SER A 189 29.56 4.89 -2.36
C SER A 189 29.30 5.16 -0.88
N MET A 190 28.26 5.94 -0.54
CA MET A 190 27.89 6.20 0.85
C MET A 190 27.68 4.94 1.68
N LEU A 191 27.12 3.87 1.09
CA LEU A 191 26.92 2.61 1.81
C LEU A 191 28.26 1.95 2.16
N GLY A 192 29.20 1.93 1.20
CA GLY A 192 30.56 1.43 1.43
C GLY A 192 31.31 2.26 2.46
N THR A 193 31.20 3.59 2.39
CA THR A 193 31.87 4.47 3.36
C THR A 193 31.30 4.33 4.77
N LEU A 194 29.98 4.16 4.94
CA LEU A 194 29.40 3.89 6.26
C LEU A 194 29.90 2.57 6.86
N ALA A 195 30.00 1.51 6.05
CA ALA A 195 30.56 0.24 6.49
C ALA A 195 32.02 0.37 6.94
N VAL A 196 32.83 1.15 6.22
CA VAL A 196 34.22 1.46 6.59
C VAL A 196 34.28 2.24 7.91
N ILE A 197 33.43 3.26 8.09
CA ILE A 197 33.40 4.04 9.33
C ILE A 197 33.10 3.16 10.54
N GLU A 198 32.16 2.22 10.45
CA GLU A 198 31.91 1.31 11.57
C GLU A 198 33.02 0.26 11.75
N ALA A 199 33.52 -0.33 10.66
CA ALA A 199 34.54 -1.38 10.72
C ALA A 199 35.87 -0.88 11.28
N GLU A 200 36.30 0.32 10.87
CA GLU A 200 37.53 0.97 11.32
C GLU A 200 37.31 1.92 12.50
N GLN A 201 36.07 1.95 13.03
CA GLN A 201 35.68 2.78 14.16
C GLN A 201 36.09 4.25 13.96
N LEU A 202 35.81 4.85 12.80
CA LEU A 202 36.23 6.21 12.43
C LEU A 202 35.37 7.31 13.09
N ALA A 203 34.24 6.96 13.68
CA ALA A 203 33.35 7.86 14.39
C ALA A 203 33.07 7.34 15.81
N ASP A 204 32.71 8.25 16.72
CA ASP A 204 32.30 7.94 18.08
C ASP A 204 30.81 7.65 18.17
N ARG A 205 30.01 8.15 17.22
CA ARG A 205 28.58 7.87 17.08
C ARG A 205 28.15 7.90 15.62
N ILE A 206 27.27 6.99 15.25
CA ILE A 206 26.59 7.00 13.95
C ILE A 206 25.08 6.90 14.15
N THR A 207 24.36 7.83 13.56
CA THR A 207 22.89 7.85 13.55
C THR A 207 22.40 7.86 12.11
N VAL A 208 21.45 6.99 11.78
CA VAL A 208 20.74 7.00 10.49
C VAL A 208 19.35 7.57 10.72
N VAL A 209 18.97 8.57 9.93
CA VAL A 209 17.71 9.29 10.07
C VAL A 209 16.95 9.36 8.75
N ARG A 210 15.61 9.45 8.83
CA ARG A 210 14.77 9.87 7.70
C ARG A 210 14.85 11.39 7.51
N ARG A 211 14.34 11.87 6.36
CA ARG A 211 14.23 13.31 6.05
C ARG A 211 13.45 14.14 7.06
N ASP A 212 12.50 13.52 7.76
CA ASP A 212 11.70 14.17 8.80
C ASP A 212 12.40 14.22 10.17
N GLY A 213 13.60 13.62 10.29
CA GLY A 213 14.38 13.53 11.53
C GLY A 213 14.15 12.25 12.31
N SER A 214 13.25 11.36 11.89
CA SER A 214 13.01 10.08 12.56
C SER A 214 14.27 9.21 12.56
N VAL A 215 14.70 8.75 13.74
CA VAL A 215 15.88 7.89 13.89
C VAL A 215 15.55 6.44 13.53
N LEU A 216 16.30 5.87 12.60
CA LEU A 216 16.19 4.47 12.14
C LEU A 216 17.25 3.57 12.78
N TYR A 217 18.42 4.14 13.03
CA TYR A 217 19.56 3.45 13.61
C TYR A 217 20.38 4.45 14.44
N ASP A 218 20.93 3.97 15.54
CA ASP A 218 21.82 4.72 16.40
C ASP A 218 22.79 3.75 17.04
N ASN A 219 24.08 4.06 16.94
CA ASN A 219 25.16 3.30 17.53
C ASN A 219 26.25 4.23 18.04
N GLU A 220 26.82 3.88 19.18
CA GLU A 220 27.83 4.67 19.88
C GLU A 220 29.01 3.77 20.21
N LEU A 221 30.22 4.27 19.98
CA LEU A 221 31.45 3.60 20.31
C LEU A 221 31.77 3.89 21.78
N THR A 222 31.93 2.86 22.59
CA THR A 222 32.26 3.00 24.01
C THR A 222 33.36 2.02 24.36
N GLY A 223 34.52 2.51 24.83
CA GLY A 223 35.66 1.65 25.19
C GLY A 223 36.21 0.83 24.02
N GLY A 224 36.22 1.40 22.79
CA GLY A 224 36.70 0.70 21.59
C GLY A 224 35.75 -0.39 21.06
N VAL A 225 34.51 -0.45 21.56
CA VAL A 225 33.50 -1.42 21.13
C VAL A 225 32.19 -0.70 20.83
N TRP A 226 31.55 -1.05 19.71
CA TRP A 226 30.22 -0.55 19.38
C TRP A 226 29.17 -1.13 20.33
N ARG A 227 28.26 -0.29 20.86
CA ARG A 227 27.17 -0.74 21.73
C ARG A 227 26.21 -1.72 21.05
N ARG A 228 26.03 -1.61 19.74
CA ARG A 228 25.22 -2.50 18.91
C ARG A 228 26.08 -3.06 17.78
N ARG A 229 25.66 -4.19 17.21
CA ARG A 229 26.30 -4.74 16.02
C ARG A 229 26.22 -3.71 14.87
N PRO A 230 27.34 -3.38 14.21
CA PRO A 230 27.37 -2.50 13.04
C PRO A 230 26.33 -2.88 11.98
N ALA A 231 25.57 -1.88 11.53
CA ALA A 231 24.49 -2.03 10.55
C ALA A 231 24.02 -0.69 9.96
N ALA A 232 24.82 0.39 10.02
CA ALA A 232 24.42 1.71 9.53
C ALA A 232 24.12 1.70 8.01
N GLU A 233 24.98 1.06 7.22
CA GLU A 233 24.82 0.83 5.79
C GLU A 233 23.54 0.03 5.49
N ARG A 234 23.25 -1.00 6.29
CA ARG A 234 22.05 -1.82 6.15
C ARG A 234 20.78 -1.05 6.49
N ALA A 235 20.83 -0.19 7.50
CA ALA A 235 19.71 0.68 7.86
C ALA A 235 19.37 1.67 6.73
N VAL A 236 20.38 2.28 6.11
CA VAL A 236 20.19 3.14 4.93
C VAL A 236 19.62 2.34 3.75
N ALA A 237 20.19 1.19 3.42
CA ALA A 237 19.75 0.36 2.30
C ALA A 237 18.30 -0.15 2.49
N HIS A 238 17.93 -0.51 3.72
CA HIS A 238 16.58 -0.94 4.06
C HIS A 238 15.56 0.19 3.85
N GLU A 239 15.82 1.39 4.36
CA GLU A 239 14.89 2.52 4.16
C GLU A 239 14.78 2.92 2.69
N ARG A 240 15.88 2.86 1.92
CA ARG A 240 15.85 3.16 0.48
C ARG A 240 14.97 2.22 -0.33
N SER A 241 14.88 0.95 0.09
CA SER A 241 14.12 -0.10 -0.59
C SER A 241 12.74 -0.37 0.04
N ARG A 242 12.39 0.34 1.11
CA ARG A 242 11.13 0.16 1.82
C ARG A 242 9.93 0.49 0.91
N PRO A 243 8.92 -0.39 0.80
CA PRO A 243 7.67 -0.06 0.15
C PRO A 243 6.99 1.15 0.78
N TRP A 244 6.48 2.04 -0.06
CA TRP A 244 5.79 3.25 0.34
C TRP A 244 4.34 2.96 0.65
N THR A 245 3.81 3.66 1.65
CA THR A 245 2.38 3.69 1.91
C THR A 245 1.62 4.34 0.76
N ALA A 246 0.30 4.14 0.72
CA ALA A 246 -0.58 4.84 -0.21
C ALA A 246 -0.43 6.37 -0.12
N ARG A 247 -0.26 6.90 1.09
CA ARG A 247 -0.07 8.34 1.34
C ARG A 247 1.26 8.85 0.79
N GLU A 248 2.36 8.15 1.07
CA GLU A 248 3.69 8.52 0.56
C GLU A 248 3.73 8.50 -0.97
N THR A 249 3.10 7.48 -1.58
CA THR A 249 2.93 7.40 -3.03
C THR A 249 2.13 8.58 -3.57
N ALA A 250 1.04 8.97 -2.91
CA ALA A 250 0.22 10.11 -3.31
C ALA A 250 1.00 11.43 -3.25
N VAL A 251 1.74 11.67 -2.16
CA VAL A 251 2.59 12.86 -2.00
C VAL A 251 3.66 12.90 -3.09
N PHE A 252 4.38 11.81 -3.30
CA PHE A 252 5.41 11.76 -4.37
C PHE A 252 4.82 12.05 -5.75
N ARG A 253 3.66 11.48 -6.07
CA ARG A 253 2.97 11.72 -7.36
C ARG A 253 2.51 13.16 -7.50
N GLN A 254 2.06 13.78 -6.43
CA GLN A 254 1.67 15.19 -6.42
C GLN A 254 2.90 16.08 -6.68
N GLU A 255 4.00 15.86 -5.97
CA GLU A 255 5.24 16.60 -6.15
C GLU A 255 5.82 16.45 -7.56
N LEU A 256 5.77 15.23 -8.12
CA LEU A 256 6.17 14.99 -9.51
C LEU A 256 5.30 15.78 -10.50
N ALA A 257 3.99 15.78 -10.32
CA ALA A 257 3.08 16.58 -11.15
C ALA A 257 3.25 18.09 -10.96
N TRP A 258 3.66 18.52 -9.75
CA TRP A 258 4.00 19.91 -9.48
C TRP A 258 5.28 20.32 -10.21
N ALA A 259 6.32 19.49 -10.16
CA ALA A 259 7.55 19.71 -10.89
C ALA A 259 7.28 19.83 -12.41
N ASP A 260 6.50 18.91 -12.97
CA ASP A 260 6.08 18.94 -14.38
C ASP A 260 5.34 20.25 -14.73
N ARG A 261 4.34 20.65 -13.93
CA ARG A 261 3.63 21.92 -14.14
C ARG A 261 4.53 23.16 -14.08
N ARG A 262 5.50 23.19 -13.17
CA ARG A 262 6.45 24.32 -13.03
C ARG A 262 7.32 24.51 -14.27
N VAL A 263 7.62 23.43 -15.00
CA VAL A 263 8.35 23.50 -16.27
C VAL A 263 7.53 24.16 -17.37
N HIS A 264 6.21 23.98 -17.31
CA HIS A 264 5.26 24.55 -18.25
C HIS A 264 4.84 25.99 -17.88
N HIS A 265 5.03 26.40 -16.63
CA HIS A 265 4.72 27.73 -16.11
C HIS A 265 5.98 28.63 -16.12
N ALA A 266 6.21 29.31 -17.25
CA ALA A 266 7.18 30.41 -17.46
C ALA A 266 8.66 30.09 -17.82
N SER A 267 9.18 30.90 -18.75
CA SER A 267 10.59 31.32 -19.01
C SER A 267 11.77 30.34 -18.91
N ILE A 268 11.54 29.03 -18.91
CA ILE A 268 12.60 28.02 -18.95
C ILE A 268 12.91 27.67 -20.41
N ASP A 269 14.18 27.77 -20.80
CA ASP A 269 14.66 27.40 -22.14
C ASP A 269 14.43 25.90 -22.45
N GLU A 270 14.52 25.53 -23.72
CA GLU A 270 14.19 24.18 -24.19
C GLU A 270 15.11 23.10 -23.60
N ASP A 271 16.41 23.39 -23.44
CA ASP A 271 17.39 22.45 -22.88
C ASP A 271 17.10 22.18 -21.40
N ARG A 272 16.76 23.22 -20.64
CA ARG A 272 16.36 23.09 -19.23
C ARG A 272 15.04 22.34 -19.10
N ARG A 273 14.08 22.56 -20.01
CA ARG A 273 12.81 21.81 -20.05
C ARG A 273 13.07 20.32 -20.27
N LEU A 274 13.91 19.97 -21.25
CA LEU A 274 14.28 18.59 -21.54
C LEU A 274 15.00 17.94 -20.35
N ALA A 275 15.92 18.65 -19.69
CA ALA A 275 16.61 18.16 -18.50
C ALA A 275 15.64 17.84 -17.37
N VAL A 276 14.63 18.70 -17.13
CA VAL A 276 13.63 18.45 -16.09
C VAL A 276 12.73 17.27 -16.44
N GLN A 277 12.23 17.18 -17.67
CA GLN A 277 11.40 16.05 -18.11
C GLN A 277 12.13 14.73 -17.93
N ARG A 278 13.38 14.67 -18.38
CA ARG A 278 14.26 13.50 -18.22
C ARG A 278 14.46 13.14 -16.74
N ASP A 279 14.70 14.12 -15.88
CA ASP A 279 14.91 13.90 -14.45
C ASP A 279 13.63 13.50 -13.70
N ALA A 280 12.46 14.01 -14.13
CA ALA A 280 11.14 13.63 -13.63
C ALA A 280 10.80 12.19 -14.01
N GLU A 281 11.02 11.79 -15.27
CA GLU A 281 10.87 10.41 -15.74
C GLU A 281 11.77 9.45 -14.95
N ARG A 282 13.02 9.84 -14.71
CA ARG A 282 13.93 9.06 -13.88
C ARG A 282 13.46 8.93 -12.44
N ALA A 283 13.00 10.01 -11.82
CA ALA A 283 12.47 9.95 -10.45
C ALA A 283 11.26 8.99 -10.40
N ALA A 284 10.39 9.03 -11.41
CA ALA A 284 9.25 8.12 -11.53
C ALA A 284 9.68 6.66 -11.67
N ALA A 285 10.70 6.38 -12.51
CA ALA A 285 11.27 5.05 -12.72
C ALA A 285 11.90 4.48 -11.44
N LEU A 286 12.71 5.28 -10.74
CA LEU A 286 13.32 4.90 -9.46
C LEU A 286 12.27 4.60 -8.38
N ALA A 287 11.07 5.19 -8.48
CA ALA A 287 9.99 4.95 -7.53
C ALA A 287 9.22 3.65 -7.80
N GLU A 288 9.30 3.07 -9.00
CA GLU A 288 8.46 1.91 -9.38
C GLU A 288 8.54 0.70 -8.43
N PRO A 289 9.72 0.30 -7.92
CA PRO A 289 9.79 -0.85 -7.02
C PRO A 289 9.11 -0.62 -5.67
N VAL A 290 9.09 0.64 -5.21
CA VAL A 290 8.66 1.00 -3.85
C VAL A 290 7.27 1.65 -3.82
N ARG A 291 6.83 2.30 -4.89
CA ARG A 291 5.55 3.00 -4.94
C ARG A 291 4.38 2.05 -5.16
N ARG A 292 3.21 2.44 -4.67
CA ARG A 292 1.95 1.76 -4.95
C ARG A 292 1.45 2.05 -6.36
N ILE A 293 0.66 1.13 -6.91
CA ILE A 293 0.05 1.25 -8.24
C ILE A 293 -1.22 2.10 -8.11
N SER A 294 -1.34 3.10 -8.97
CA SER A 294 -2.55 3.94 -9.03
C SER A 294 -3.75 3.15 -9.54
N GLN A 295 -4.90 3.35 -8.90
CA GLN A 295 -6.17 2.79 -9.33
C GLN A 295 -7.24 3.89 -9.40
N PRO A 296 -8.16 3.83 -10.38
CA PRO A 296 -9.26 4.77 -10.41
C PRO A 296 -10.16 4.58 -9.17
N ARG A 297 -10.51 5.68 -8.50
CA ARG A 297 -11.52 5.64 -7.45
C ARG A 297 -12.88 5.28 -8.07
N ARG A 298 -13.71 4.60 -7.28
CA ARG A 298 -15.09 4.27 -7.71
C ARG A 298 -15.95 5.50 -7.95
N GLU A 299 -15.76 6.52 -7.13
CA GLU A 299 -16.42 7.81 -7.28
C GLU A 299 -15.42 8.78 -7.90
N ALA A 300 -15.68 9.17 -9.14
CA ALA A 300 -14.88 10.16 -9.84
C ALA A 300 -15.12 11.56 -9.24
N PRO A 301 -14.12 12.47 -9.32
CA PRO A 301 -12.78 12.29 -9.88
C PRO A 301 -11.75 11.76 -8.85
N GLY A 302 -10.74 11.02 -9.32
CA GLY A 302 -9.53 10.72 -8.53
C GLY A 302 -8.96 9.32 -8.70
N VAL A 303 -7.76 9.13 -8.14
CA VAL A 303 -7.07 7.84 -8.03
C VAL A 303 -6.75 7.53 -6.57
N ASP A 304 -6.75 6.26 -6.20
CA ASP A 304 -6.16 5.76 -4.96
C ASP A 304 -4.86 5.00 -5.25
N TYR A 305 -4.11 4.72 -4.19
CA TYR A 305 -2.80 4.09 -4.24
C TYR A 305 -2.74 2.89 -3.30
N HIS A 306 -3.83 2.12 -3.20
CA HIS A 306 -3.85 0.96 -2.31
C HIS A 306 -3.22 -0.27 -2.94
N ARG A 307 -3.22 -0.39 -4.27
CA ARG A 307 -2.66 -1.56 -4.96
C ARG A 307 -1.15 -1.65 -4.78
N LEU A 308 -0.69 -2.81 -4.36
CA LEU A 308 0.71 -3.06 -4.03
C LEU A 308 1.62 -3.00 -5.25
N SER A 309 2.90 -2.67 -5.02
CA SER A 309 3.93 -2.87 -6.04
C SER A 309 4.11 -4.38 -6.29
N PRO A 310 4.56 -4.82 -7.48
CA PRO A 310 4.76 -6.24 -7.75
C PRO A 310 5.73 -6.93 -6.77
N ALA A 311 6.74 -6.20 -6.30
CA ALA A 311 7.72 -6.71 -5.33
C ALA A 311 7.09 -6.89 -3.95
N GLU A 312 6.38 -5.88 -3.44
CA GLU A 312 5.69 -5.95 -2.15
C GLU A 312 4.59 -7.02 -2.15
N HIS A 313 3.79 -7.09 -3.23
CA HIS A 313 2.75 -8.09 -3.40
C HIS A 313 3.30 -9.51 -3.30
N ARG A 314 4.42 -9.79 -3.98
CA ARG A 314 5.10 -11.08 -3.99
C ARG A 314 5.67 -11.40 -2.62
N TRP A 315 6.40 -10.46 -2.02
CA TRP A 315 6.99 -10.63 -0.70
C TRP A 315 5.93 -10.98 0.36
N ILE A 316 4.78 -10.31 0.37
CA ILE A 316 3.68 -10.64 1.28
C ILE A 316 3.17 -12.07 1.04
N PHE A 317 3.07 -12.50 -0.22
CA PHE A 317 2.64 -13.87 -0.50
C PHE A 317 3.67 -14.90 0.01
N ASP A 318 4.93 -14.73 -0.36
CA ASP A 318 6.00 -15.69 -0.09
C ASP A 318 6.38 -15.75 1.40
N GLU A 319 6.42 -14.60 2.08
CA GLU A 319 6.94 -14.48 3.44
C GLU A 319 5.84 -14.46 4.51
N LEU A 320 4.62 -14.01 4.18
CA LEU A 320 3.53 -13.91 5.16
C LEU A 320 2.42 -14.93 4.90
N ILE A 321 1.87 -14.97 3.68
CA ILE A 321 0.69 -15.78 3.38
C ILE A 321 1.04 -17.26 3.29
N ALA A 322 2.01 -17.64 2.47
CA ALA A 322 2.37 -19.04 2.25
C ALA A 322 2.83 -19.73 3.55
N PRO A 323 3.71 -19.14 4.39
CA PRO A 323 4.12 -19.76 5.65
C PRO A 323 2.97 -19.85 6.66
N SER A 324 2.09 -18.83 6.73
CA SER A 324 1.01 -18.79 7.73
C SER A 324 -0.18 -19.69 7.37
N TYR A 325 -0.58 -19.72 6.09
CA TYR A 325 -1.82 -20.38 5.64
C TYR A 325 -1.58 -21.68 4.88
N LEU A 326 -0.42 -21.84 4.24
CA LEU A 326 -0.15 -22.93 3.28
C LEU A 326 0.95 -23.89 3.76
N HIS A 327 1.46 -23.77 4.99
CA HIS A 327 2.41 -24.73 5.56
C HIS A 327 1.78 -26.11 5.75
N GLY A 328 2.59 -27.18 5.75
CA GLY A 328 2.15 -28.54 6.06
C GLY A 328 1.25 -29.17 4.99
N ILE A 329 1.45 -28.83 3.71
CA ILE A 329 0.84 -29.56 2.59
C ILE A 329 1.48 -30.94 2.53
N VAL A 330 0.65 -31.99 2.47
CA VAL A 330 1.11 -33.35 2.20
C VAL A 330 0.90 -33.59 0.70
N SER A 331 2.00 -33.83 -0.02
CA SER A 331 1.96 -34.17 -1.45
C SER A 331 1.34 -35.54 -1.65
N ARG A 332 0.47 -35.67 -2.67
CA ARG A 332 -0.25 -36.91 -2.98
C ARG A 332 -0.22 -37.22 -4.46
N THR A 333 -0.26 -38.51 -4.78
CA THR A 333 -0.41 -38.99 -6.15
C THR A 333 -1.84 -38.85 -6.67
N ASP A 334 -2.82 -38.74 -5.76
CA ASP A 334 -4.26 -38.64 -5.99
C ASP A 334 -4.88 -37.41 -5.26
N PRO A 335 -4.39 -36.18 -5.51
CA PRO A 335 -4.84 -35.01 -4.75
C PRO A 335 -6.30 -34.66 -5.09
N ARG A 336 -7.07 -34.18 -4.10
CA ARG A 336 -8.51 -33.90 -4.26
C ARG A 336 -8.84 -32.42 -4.06
N ALA A 337 -9.81 -31.93 -4.82
CA ALA A 337 -10.37 -30.58 -4.65
C ALA A 337 -11.83 -30.67 -4.22
N VAL A 338 -12.16 -30.14 -3.04
CA VAL A 338 -13.53 -30.14 -2.50
C VAL A 338 -14.04 -28.71 -2.39
N TYR A 339 -15.16 -28.40 -3.04
CA TYR A 339 -15.78 -27.08 -2.95
C TYR A 339 -16.96 -27.10 -1.99
N VAL A 340 -16.95 -26.23 -0.99
CA VAL A 340 -18.10 -26.02 -0.09
C VAL A 340 -18.82 -24.75 -0.52
N LEU A 341 -19.98 -24.94 -1.16
CA LEU A 341 -20.71 -23.89 -1.87
C LEU A 341 -22.02 -23.55 -1.16
N GLY A 342 -22.35 -22.26 -1.16
CA GLY A 342 -23.60 -21.75 -0.63
C GLY A 342 -23.65 -20.23 -0.64
N GLN A 343 -24.85 -19.67 -0.68
CA GLN A 343 -25.05 -18.23 -0.63
C GLN A 343 -24.51 -17.61 0.69
N PRO A 344 -24.28 -16.29 0.74
CA PRO A 344 -24.00 -15.60 2.00
C PRO A 344 -25.03 -15.95 3.09
N GLY A 345 -24.57 -16.33 4.28
CA GLY A 345 -25.45 -16.72 5.39
C GLY A 345 -25.87 -18.20 5.43
N ALA A 346 -25.53 -19.00 4.41
CA ALA A 346 -25.87 -20.44 4.38
C ALA A 346 -25.18 -21.29 5.47
N GLY A 347 -24.09 -20.81 6.08
CA GLY A 347 -23.34 -21.56 7.11
C GLY A 347 -22.11 -22.31 6.59
N LYS A 348 -21.61 -21.95 5.40
CA LYS A 348 -20.44 -22.56 4.75
C LYS A 348 -19.26 -22.85 5.67
N THR A 349 -18.88 -21.91 6.53
CA THR A 349 -17.70 -22.10 7.40
C THR A 349 -17.86 -23.28 8.36
N ALA A 350 -19.07 -23.55 8.86
CA ALA A 350 -19.32 -24.72 9.71
C ALA A 350 -19.23 -26.01 8.90
N ALA A 351 -19.85 -26.04 7.72
CA ALA A 351 -19.76 -27.17 6.78
C ALA A 351 -18.31 -27.42 6.33
N ALA A 352 -17.56 -26.38 5.98
CA ALA A 352 -16.15 -26.47 5.59
C ALA A 352 -15.28 -27.06 6.70
N LYS A 353 -15.52 -26.69 7.97
CA LYS A 353 -14.83 -27.31 9.10
C LYS A 353 -15.19 -28.78 9.27
N MET A 354 -16.46 -29.13 9.12
CA MET A 354 -16.94 -30.52 9.17
C MET A 354 -16.30 -31.36 8.05
N VAL A 355 -16.40 -30.90 6.81
CA VAL A 355 -15.83 -31.59 5.63
C VAL A 355 -14.32 -31.69 5.76
N LYS A 356 -13.61 -30.63 6.17
CA LYS A 356 -12.15 -30.67 6.39
C LYS A 356 -11.74 -31.75 7.41
N ARG A 357 -12.53 -31.99 8.46
CA ARG A 357 -12.25 -33.04 9.46
C ARG A 357 -12.42 -34.45 8.89
N ALA A 358 -13.31 -34.62 7.92
CA ALA A 358 -13.48 -35.89 7.19
C ALA A 358 -12.42 -36.08 6.08
N MET A 359 -11.79 -35.00 5.64
CA MET A 359 -10.69 -35.05 4.68
C MET A 359 -9.37 -35.47 5.32
N ARG A 360 -8.42 -35.84 4.46
CA ARG A 360 -7.13 -36.38 4.88
C ARG A 360 -6.26 -35.30 5.54
N PRO A 361 -5.35 -35.68 6.47
CA PRO A 361 -4.37 -34.75 7.03
C PRO A 361 -3.56 -34.04 5.93
N GLY A 362 -3.22 -32.78 6.17
CA GLY A 362 -2.53 -31.93 5.20
C GLY A 362 -3.45 -31.11 4.29
N THR A 363 -4.76 -31.38 4.26
CA THR A 363 -5.73 -30.62 3.43
C THR A 363 -5.75 -29.13 3.77
N LYS A 364 -5.63 -28.27 2.76
CA LYS A 364 -5.69 -26.81 2.91
C LYS A 364 -7.09 -26.28 2.68
N ARG A 365 -7.59 -25.50 3.65
CA ARG A 365 -8.85 -24.77 3.49
C ARG A 365 -8.52 -23.38 2.98
N LEU A 366 -9.05 -23.03 1.82
CA LEU A 366 -8.92 -21.71 1.23
C LEU A 366 -10.28 -21.01 1.24
N MET A 367 -10.30 -19.73 1.60
CA MET A 367 -11.47 -18.87 1.56
C MET A 367 -11.08 -17.49 1.03
N GLY A 368 -11.88 -16.96 0.10
CA GLY A 368 -11.53 -15.76 -0.68
C GLY A 368 -11.27 -14.49 0.13
N ASP A 369 -11.74 -14.41 1.38
CA ASP A 369 -11.54 -13.24 2.24
C ASP A 369 -10.39 -13.42 3.25
N ASP A 370 -9.79 -14.62 3.39
CA ASP A 370 -8.77 -14.91 4.42
C ASP A 370 -7.51 -14.03 4.26
N PHE A 371 -7.19 -13.58 3.05
CA PHE A 371 -5.95 -12.84 2.77
C PHE A 371 -6.07 -11.32 2.87
N LYS A 372 -7.26 -10.77 3.14
CA LYS A 372 -7.44 -9.31 3.25
C LYS A 372 -6.59 -8.71 4.37
N VAL A 373 -6.48 -9.43 5.49
CA VAL A 373 -5.71 -9.00 6.67
C VAL A 373 -4.20 -8.94 6.42
N SER A 374 -3.71 -9.60 5.37
CA SER A 374 -2.31 -9.54 4.96
C SER A 374 -1.98 -8.26 4.19
N HIS A 375 -2.99 -7.49 3.74
CA HIS A 375 -2.75 -6.23 3.06
C HIS A 375 -2.44 -5.11 4.07
N PRO A 376 -1.31 -4.38 3.94
CA PRO A 376 -0.88 -3.37 4.92
C PRO A 376 -1.92 -2.29 5.20
N ASP A 377 -2.62 -1.84 4.16
CA ASP A 377 -3.61 -0.76 4.28
C ASP A 377 -4.98 -1.25 4.81
N TYR A 378 -5.24 -2.55 4.91
CA TYR A 378 -6.60 -3.07 5.13
C TYR A 378 -7.19 -2.63 6.46
N HIS A 379 -6.38 -2.61 7.53
CA HIS A 379 -6.86 -2.21 8.85
C HIS A 379 -7.28 -0.74 8.89
N GLN A 380 -6.46 0.15 8.30
CA GLN A 380 -6.77 1.57 8.20
C GLN A 380 -8.01 1.79 7.32
N LEU A 381 -8.07 1.14 6.16
CA LEU A 381 -9.23 1.19 5.27
C LEU A 381 -10.51 0.71 5.96
N LEU A 382 -10.43 -0.32 6.80
CA LEU A 382 -11.56 -0.83 7.57
C LEU A 382 -12.03 0.15 8.65
N ALA A 383 -11.14 0.99 9.18
CA ALA A 383 -11.48 2.07 10.09
C ALA A 383 -12.13 3.25 9.35
N ASP A 384 -11.56 3.66 8.22
CA ASP A 384 -11.97 4.86 7.47
C ASP A 384 -13.25 4.64 6.65
N ASP A 385 -13.31 3.56 5.89
CA ASP A 385 -14.47 3.19 5.06
C ASP A 385 -14.68 1.67 5.05
N PRO A 386 -15.36 1.14 6.08
CA PRO A 386 -15.61 -0.29 6.19
C PRO A 386 -16.39 -0.90 5.02
N ARG A 387 -17.21 -0.08 4.34
CA ARG A 387 -18.05 -0.54 3.24
C ARG A 387 -17.23 -0.79 1.98
N ASN A 388 -16.20 0.02 1.76
CA ASN A 388 -15.35 -0.03 0.56
C ASN A 388 -13.94 -0.55 0.80
N ALA A 389 -13.50 -0.82 2.04
CA ALA A 389 -12.17 -1.33 2.37
C ALA A 389 -11.76 -2.54 1.50
N GLY A 390 -12.60 -3.57 1.46
CA GLY A 390 -12.35 -4.75 0.63
C GLY A 390 -12.45 -4.49 -0.88
N ALA A 391 -13.05 -3.40 -1.33
CA ALA A 391 -13.05 -3.04 -2.75
C ALA A 391 -11.73 -2.38 -3.17
N ALA A 392 -11.14 -1.55 -2.30
CA ALA A 392 -9.88 -0.84 -2.55
C ALA A 392 -8.68 -1.80 -2.76
N ILE A 393 -8.67 -2.92 -2.03
CA ILE A 393 -7.58 -3.91 -2.08
C ILE A 393 -7.94 -5.18 -2.86
N ARG A 394 -9.02 -5.15 -3.65
CA ARG A 394 -9.58 -6.36 -4.28
C ARG A 394 -8.62 -7.04 -5.25
N ALA A 395 -7.85 -6.25 -5.99
CA ALA A 395 -6.89 -6.78 -6.94
C ALA A 395 -5.86 -7.68 -6.24
N ASP A 396 -5.33 -7.24 -5.10
CA ASP A 396 -4.29 -7.95 -4.37
C ASP A 396 -4.79 -9.24 -3.73
N TYR A 397 -5.86 -9.19 -2.91
CA TYR A 397 -6.29 -10.41 -2.21
C TYR A 397 -6.88 -11.48 -3.14
N ARG A 398 -7.48 -11.10 -4.28
CA ARG A 398 -7.92 -12.07 -5.30
C ARG A 398 -6.73 -12.70 -6.01
N SER A 399 -5.67 -11.93 -6.29
CA SER A 399 -4.43 -12.47 -6.85
C SER A 399 -3.75 -13.43 -5.88
N TRP A 400 -3.65 -13.07 -4.59
CA TRP A 400 -3.14 -13.99 -3.56
C TRP A 400 -3.98 -15.26 -3.43
N PHE A 401 -5.30 -15.16 -3.58
CA PHE A 401 -6.15 -16.35 -3.59
C PHE A 401 -5.84 -17.30 -4.75
N ALA A 402 -5.70 -16.76 -5.97
CA ALA A 402 -5.29 -17.55 -7.12
C ALA A 402 -3.88 -18.14 -6.96
N GLN A 403 -2.94 -17.37 -6.39
CA GLN A 403 -1.59 -17.87 -6.07
C GLN A 403 -1.64 -18.97 -5.01
N ALA A 404 -2.51 -18.88 -4.00
CA ALA A 404 -2.69 -19.93 -3.00
C ALA A 404 -3.22 -21.23 -3.61
N GLU A 405 -4.24 -21.14 -4.49
CA GLU A 405 -4.72 -22.32 -5.22
C GLU A 405 -3.60 -22.95 -6.05
N ALA A 406 -2.83 -22.14 -6.80
CA ALA A 406 -1.70 -22.62 -7.58
C ALA A 406 -0.58 -23.23 -6.72
N TYR A 407 -0.30 -22.64 -5.56
CA TYR A 407 0.71 -23.12 -4.62
C TYR A 407 0.36 -24.50 -4.05
N VAL A 408 -0.92 -24.75 -3.75
CA VAL A 408 -1.40 -26.08 -3.33
C VAL A 408 -1.30 -27.07 -4.49
N ARG A 409 -1.71 -26.67 -5.70
CA ARG A 409 -1.65 -27.53 -6.89
C ARG A 409 -0.24 -27.96 -7.25
N ALA A 410 0.71 -27.02 -7.29
CA ALA A 410 2.13 -27.27 -7.55
C ALA A 410 2.76 -28.27 -6.56
N ARG A 411 2.19 -28.42 -5.36
CA ARG A 411 2.62 -29.37 -4.32
C ARG A 411 1.77 -30.63 -4.25
N ARG A 412 0.84 -30.82 -5.20
CA ARG A 412 -0.14 -31.92 -5.25
C ARG A 412 -0.85 -32.13 -3.90
N GLY A 413 -1.31 -31.04 -3.28
CA GLY A 413 -2.00 -31.08 -2.00
C GLY A 413 -3.51 -31.19 -2.13
N ASP A 414 -4.16 -31.81 -1.14
CA ASP A 414 -5.62 -31.75 -1.01
C ASP A 414 -6.09 -30.34 -0.65
N VAL A 415 -7.17 -29.89 -1.27
CA VAL A 415 -7.74 -28.55 -1.05
C VAL A 415 -9.24 -28.60 -0.76
N LEU A 416 -9.68 -27.76 0.16
CA LEU A 416 -11.08 -27.42 0.39
C LEU A 416 -11.28 -25.93 0.12
N ILE A 417 -12.13 -25.59 -0.85
CA ILE A 417 -12.41 -24.20 -1.24
C ILE A 417 -13.80 -23.80 -0.75
N GLU A 418 -13.86 -22.79 0.11
CA GLU A 418 -15.11 -22.20 0.58
C GLU A 418 -15.53 -21.06 -0.36
N GLY A 419 -16.67 -21.21 -1.05
CA GLY A 419 -17.08 -20.31 -2.12
C GLY A 419 -18.54 -19.87 -2.08
N ALA A 420 -18.80 -18.64 -2.52
CA ALA A 420 -20.14 -18.13 -2.83
C ALA A 420 -20.14 -17.51 -4.24
N PRO A 421 -19.88 -18.30 -5.29
CA PRO A 421 -19.79 -17.80 -6.65
C PRO A 421 -21.06 -17.06 -7.08
N GLY A 422 -20.89 -15.96 -7.81
CA GLY A 422 -21.99 -15.16 -8.32
C GLY A 422 -22.52 -15.63 -9.69
N SER A 423 -21.91 -16.66 -10.27
CA SER A 423 -22.32 -17.28 -11.55
C SER A 423 -21.65 -18.65 -11.73
N ALA A 424 -22.20 -19.50 -12.59
CA ALA A 424 -21.54 -20.74 -13.02
C ALA A 424 -20.19 -20.48 -13.68
N LYS A 425 -20.06 -19.41 -14.47
CA LYS A 425 -18.77 -19.01 -15.09
C LYS A 425 -17.68 -18.73 -14.07
N GLU A 426 -18.00 -18.01 -12.99
CA GLU A 426 -17.03 -17.73 -11.92
C GLU A 426 -16.59 -19.02 -11.21
N PHE A 427 -17.51 -19.94 -10.97
CA PHE A 427 -17.21 -21.25 -10.38
C PHE A 427 -16.32 -22.09 -11.31
N LEU A 428 -16.69 -22.24 -12.58
CA LEU A 428 -15.90 -22.99 -13.56
C LEU A 428 -14.49 -22.42 -13.74
N GLY A 429 -14.33 -21.10 -13.63
CA GLY A 429 -13.01 -20.46 -13.67
C GLY A 429 -12.07 -20.89 -12.54
N SER A 430 -12.60 -21.22 -11.35
CA SER A 430 -11.80 -21.79 -10.24
C SER A 430 -11.59 -23.30 -10.40
N VAL A 431 -12.57 -24.02 -10.96
CA VAL A 431 -12.51 -25.48 -11.15
C VAL A 431 -11.53 -25.89 -12.25
N LEU A 432 -11.51 -25.15 -13.36
CA LEU A 432 -10.77 -25.52 -14.58
C LEU A 432 -9.27 -25.81 -14.33
N PRO A 433 -8.52 -25.00 -13.56
CA PRO A 433 -7.12 -25.31 -13.26
C PRO A 433 -6.92 -26.64 -12.50
N PHE A 434 -7.82 -26.99 -11.58
CA PHE A 434 -7.76 -28.26 -10.87
C PHE A 434 -8.08 -29.43 -11.80
N ALA A 435 -9.11 -29.30 -12.63
CA ALA A 435 -9.50 -30.30 -13.62
C ALA A 435 -8.36 -30.57 -14.62
N SER A 436 -7.71 -29.51 -15.14
CA SER A 436 -6.59 -29.63 -16.09
C SER A 436 -5.36 -30.31 -15.49
N GLU A 437 -5.22 -30.30 -14.17
CA GLU A 437 -4.13 -30.96 -13.44
C GLU A 437 -4.56 -32.34 -12.87
N GLY A 438 -5.71 -32.87 -13.31
CA GLY A 438 -6.17 -34.22 -12.98
C GLY A 438 -6.75 -34.39 -11.58
N TYR A 439 -7.18 -33.31 -10.92
CA TYR A 439 -7.86 -33.41 -9.63
C TYR A 439 -9.29 -33.91 -9.81
N PRO A 440 -9.72 -34.99 -9.12
CA PRO A 440 -11.14 -35.22 -8.91
C PRO A 440 -11.74 -34.08 -8.08
N ILE A 441 -12.82 -33.49 -8.59
CA ILE A 441 -13.53 -32.39 -7.94
C ILE A 441 -14.82 -32.89 -7.31
N GLU A 442 -14.98 -32.63 -6.00
CA GLU A 442 -16.21 -32.92 -5.28
C GLU A 442 -16.88 -31.62 -4.81
N LEU A 443 -18.21 -31.52 -4.92
CA LEU A 443 -18.97 -30.38 -4.44
C LEU A 443 -19.79 -30.76 -3.20
N VAL A 444 -19.77 -29.88 -2.20
CA VAL A 444 -20.66 -29.91 -1.04
C VAL A 444 -21.52 -28.64 -1.09
N VAL A 445 -22.79 -28.81 -1.44
CA VAL A 445 -23.73 -27.72 -1.69
C VAL A 445 -24.67 -27.58 -0.49
N LEU A 446 -24.67 -26.41 0.15
CA LEU A 446 -25.61 -26.13 1.24
C LEU A 446 -26.98 -25.74 0.67
N ALA A 447 -27.97 -26.58 0.94
CA ALA A 447 -29.37 -26.28 0.67
C ALA A 447 -29.99 -25.59 1.89
N VAL A 448 -30.17 -24.26 1.78
CA VAL A 448 -30.74 -23.42 2.84
C VAL A 448 -31.79 -22.51 2.22
N ARG A 449 -32.94 -22.38 2.89
CA ARG A 449 -34.02 -21.47 2.49
C ARG A 449 -33.51 -20.04 2.40
N GLU A 450 -34.07 -19.28 1.46
CA GLU A 450 -33.65 -17.91 1.21
C GLU A 450 -33.79 -17.02 2.45
N ALA A 451 -34.92 -17.12 3.16
CA ALA A 451 -35.17 -16.34 4.35
C ALA A 451 -34.17 -16.66 5.47
N ASP A 452 -33.84 -17.94 5.67
CA ASP A 452 -32.90 -18.38 6.71
C ASP A 452 -31.47 -17.89 6.45
N SER A 453 -31.01 -17.97 5.19
CA SER A 453 -29.68 -17.46 4.83
C SER A 453 -29.61 -15.94 4.89
N ARG A 454 -30.65 -15.21 4.45
CA ARG A 454 -30.70 -13.75 4.58
C ARG A 454 -30.73 -13.30 6.04
N LEU A 455 -31.56 -13.93 6.88
CA LEU A 455 -31.62 -13.61 8.31
C LEU A 455 -30.26 -13.88 8.99
N ALA A 456 -29.55 -14.92 8.57
CA ALA A 456 -28.21 -15.20 9.05
C ALA A 456 -27.17 -14.14 8.62
N THR A 457 -27.32 -13.51 7.45
CA THR A 457 -26.46 -12.37 7.08
C THR A 457 -26.68 -11.16 7.99
N ALA A 458 -27.94 -10.90 8.37
CA ALA A 458 -28.28 -9.86 9.35
C ALA A 458 -27.71 -10.20 10.74
N LEU A 459 -27.80 -11.47 11.17
CA LEU A 459 -27.18 -11.93 12.43
C LEU A 459 -25.67 -11.73 12.43
N ARG A 460 -24.98 -12.10 11.35
CA ARG A 460 -23.53 -11.89 11.20
C ARG A 460 -23.18 -10.41 11.32
N TYR A 461 -23.97 -9.53 10.71
CA TYR A 461 -23.78 -8.08 10.80
C TYR A 461 -24.02 -7.54 12.22
N ALA A 462 -25.10 -7.95 12.88
CA ALA A 462 -25.40 -7.56 14.26
C ALA A 462 -24.27 -7.98 15.22
N ARG A 463 -23.79 -9.23 15.10
CA ARG A 463 -22.66 -9.73 15.90
C ARG A 463 -21.38 -8.93 15.67
N ALA A 464 -21.06 -8.60 14.41
CA ALA A 464 -19.90 -7.77 14.10
C ALA A 464 -19.97 -6.41 14.81
N GLN A 465 -21.13 -5.74 14.77
CA GLN A 465 -21.32 -4.47 15.50
C GLN A 465 -21.18 -4.61 17.01
N GLN A 466 -21.66 -5.71 17.60
CA GLN A 466 -21.57 -5.94 19.05
C GLN A 466 -20.13 -6.04 19.56
N ILE A 467 -19.21 -6.57 18.76
CA ILE A 467 -17.80 -6.69 19.11
C ILE A 467 -16.94 -5.56 18.52
N GLY A 468 -17.57 -4.44 18.11
CA GLY A 468 -16.87 -3.27 17.58
C GLY A 468 -16.22 -3.48 16.21
N LEU A 469 -16.53 -4.57 15.51
CA LEU A 469 -16.05 -4.79 14.15
C LEU A 469 -16.93 -4.05 13.15
N ASN A 470 -16.30 -3.27 12.28
CA ASN A 470 -16.99 -2.58 11.20
C ASN A 470 -17.40 -3.57 10.09
N GLY A 471 -18.55 -4.24 10.27
CA GLY A 471 -19.12 -5.18 9.31
C GLY A 471 -19.91 -4.49 8.19
N ARG A 472 -20.11 -5.18 7.07
CA ARG A 472 -21.06 -4.81 6.03
C ARG A 472 -22.30 -5.69 6.09
N PHE A 473 -23.49 -5.07 6.13
CA PHE A 473 -24.76 -5.77 5.89
C PHE A 473 -24.79 -6.26 4.44
N THR A 474 -24.97 -7.56 4.23
CA THR A 474 -25.01 -8.15 2.89
C THR A 474 -26.26 -7.65 2.15
N SER A 475 -26.08 -6.93 1.05
CA SER A 475 -27.18 -6.42 0.22
C SER A 475 -27.99 -7.56 -0.38
N ARG A 476 -29.31 -7.37 -0.50
CA ARG A 476 -30.25 -8.26 -1.20
C ARG A 476 -29.71 -8.73 -2.56
N ALA A 477 -29.40 -7.80 -3.47
CA ALA A 477 -28.89 -8.15 -4.80
C ALA A 477 -27.61 -8.99 -4.79
N GLY A 478 -26.73 -8.76 -3.79
CA GLY A 478 -25.50 -9.55 -3.62
C GLY A 478 -25.77 -10.96 -3.11
N HIS A 479 -26.72 -11.12 -2.18
CA HIS A 479 -27.18 -12.43 -1.72
C HIS A 479 -27.86 -13.22 -2.85
N ASP A 480 -28.81 -12.58 -3.53
CA ASP A 480 -29.69 -13.22 -4.52
C ASP A 480 -28.92 -13.72 -5.72
N ARG A 481 -27.90 -12.97 -6.15
CA ARG A 481 -26.96 -13.39 -7.19
C ARG A 481 -26.32 -14.73 -6.85
N CYS A 482 -25.76 -14.89 -5.65
CA CYS A 482 -25.16 -16.15 -5.22
C CYS A 482 -26.20 -17.25 -4.98
N PHE A 483 -27.40 -16.89 -4.52
CA PHE A 483 -28.49 -17.84 -4.28
C PHE A 483 -28.99 -18.47 -5.58
N GLY A 484 -29.21 -17.65 -6.61
CA GLY A 484 -29.59 -18.10 -7.95
C GLY A 484 -28.47 -18.90 -8.62
N ALA A 485 -27.25 -18.36 -8.63
CA ALA A 485 -26.09 -19.01 -9.26
C ALA A 485 -25.81 -20.42 -8.74
N LEU A 486 -26.18 -20.73 -7.49
CA LEU A 486 -26.01 -22.07 -6.93
C LEU A 486 -26.87 -23.13 -7.66
N ALA A 487 -28.04 -22.74 -8.17
CA ALA A 487 -28.87 -23.64 -8.98
C ALA A 487 -28.19 -23.92 -10.33
N ASP A 488 -27.76 -22.86 -11.02
CA ASP A 488 -27.03 -22.98 -12.30
C ASP A 488 -25.75 -23.81 -12.16
N ILE A 489 -25.01 -23.64 -11.06
CA ILE A 489 -23.79 -24.41 -10.78
C ILE A 489 -24.10 -25.89 -10.60
N VAL A 490 -25.17 -26.21 -9.88
CA VAL A 490 -25.59 -27.59 -9.67
C VAL A 490 -26.00 -28.24 -10.99
N GLU A 491 -26.70 -27.53 -11.87
CA GLU A 491 -27.06 -28.04 -13.20
C GLU A 491 -25.84 -28.30 -14.08
N VAL A 492 -24.91 -27.34 -14.15
CA VAL A 492 -23.65 -27.52 -14.89
C VAL A 492 -22.83 -28.69 -14.32
N ALA A 493 -22.76 -28.79 -12.99
CA ALA A 493 -22.01 -29.84 -12.29
C ALA A 493 -22.53 -31.25 -12.54
N GLN A 494 -23.80 -31.42 -12.95
CA GLN A 494 -24.33 -32.74 -13.33
C GLN A 494 -23.72 -33.26 -14.63
N THR A 495 -23.30 -32.36 -15.51
CA THR A 495 -22.85 -32.70 -16.86
C THR A 495 -21.34 -32.58 -17.05
N ASP A 496 -20.66 -31.91 -16.12
CA ASP A 496 -19.22 -31.68 -16.21
C ASP A 496 -18.43 -32.92 -15.75
N PRO A 497 -17.63 -33.56 -16.63
CA PRO A 497 -16.92 -34.79 -16.30
C PRO A 497 -15.80 -34.60 -15.26
N ALA A 498 -15.35 -33.37 -15.03
CA ALA A 498 -14.34 -33.09 -14.00
C ALA A 498 -14.92 -33.18 -12.58
N ILE A 499 -16.24 -33.06 -12.44
CA ILE A 499 -16.94 -33.10 -11.16
C ILE A 499 -17.39 -34.54 -10.89
N THR A 500 -16.71 -35.20 -9.97
CA THR A 500 -16.89 -36.63 -9.71
C THR A 500 -18.03 -36.93 -8.74
N ALA A 501 -18.32 -35.99 -7.83
CA ALA A 501 -19.42 -36.11 -6.89
C ALA A 501 -19.99 -34.76 -6.47
N VAL A 502 -21.30 -34.75 -6.19
CA VAL A 502 -22.00 -33.61 -5.60
C VAL A 502 -22.85 -34.10 -4.44
N THR A 503 -22.63 -33.50 -3.27
CA THR A 503 -23.37 -33.79 -2.05
C THR A 503 -24.18 -32.55 -1.66
N VAL A 504 -25.50 -32.69 -1.57
CA VAL A 504 -26.40 -31.63 -1.07
C VAL A 504 -26.62 -31.87 0.41
N ILE A 505 -26.30 -30.87 1.23
CA ILE A 505 -26.45 -30.94 2.68
C ILE A 505 -27.34 -29.83 3.21
N ARG A 506 -28.03 -30.11 4.31
CA ARG A 506 -28.70 -29.09 5.13
C ARG A 506 -27.69 -28.32 5.97
N ARG A 507 -28.15 -27.22 6.57
CA ARG A 507 -27.33 -26.35 7.43
C ARG A 507 -26.81 -27.04 8.69
N ASP A 508 -27.51 -28.06 9.18
CA ASP A 508 -27.14 -28.89 10.33
C ASP A 508 -26.13 -30.00 9.97
N GLY A 509 -25.77 -30.15 8.68
CA GLY A 509 -24.85 -31.16 8.18
C GLY A 509 -25.53 -32.45 7.70
N GLN A 510 -26.85 -32.58 7.81
CA GLN A 510 -27.57 -33.74 7.27
C GLN A 510 -27.44 -33.80 5.75
N ALA A 511 -26.96 -34.92 5.21
CA ALA A 511 -26.92 -35.16 3.77
C ALA A 511 -28.33 -35.47 3.25
N LEU A 512 -28.75 -34.72 2.23
CA LEU A 512 -30.03 -34.91 1.53
C LEU A 512 -29.87 -35.81 0.31
N LEU A 513 -28.77 -35.63 -0.40
CA LEU A 513 -28.45 -36.34 -1.63
C LEU A 513 -26.93 -36.42 -1.77
N ARG A 514 -26.45 -37.58 -2.22
CA ARG A 514 -25.14 -37.71 -2.86
C ARG A 514 -25.36 -38.21 -4.28
N HIS A 515 -24.78 -37.51 -5.24
CA HIS A 515 -24.76 -37.89 -6.64
C HIS A 515 -23.31 -38.12 -7.05
N GLU A 516 -23.05 -39.23 -7.73
CA GLU A 516 -21.76 -39.55 -8.35
C GLU A 516 -21.95 -39.64 -9.87
N ALA A 517 -20.89 -39.37 -10.62
CA ALA A 517 -20.92 -39.34 -12.08
C ALA A 517 -21.56 -40.62 -12.66
N GLY A 518 -22.54 -40.46 -13.57
CA GLY A 518 -23.31 -41.55 -14.17
C GLY A 518 -24.62 -41.92 -13.46
N GLY A 519 -24.97 -41.25 -12.34
CA GLY A 519 -26.25 -41.47 -11.65
C GLY A 519 -27.45 -40.75 -12.29
N ALA A 520 -28.67 -41.26 -12.07
CA ALA A 520 -29.92 -40.65 -12.58
C ALA A 520 -30.50 -39.53 -11.67
N ALA A 521 -29.79 -39.14 -10.61
CA ALA A 521 -30.32 -38.22 -9.59
C ALA A 521 -30.39 -36.76 -10.05
N ARG A 522 -31.52 -36.09 -9.80
CA ARG A 522 -31.73 -34.66 -10.07
C ARG A 522 -31.25 -33.81 -8.88
N ILE A 523 -29.98 -33.41 -8.88
CA ILE A 523 -29.39 -32.60 -7.80
C ILE A 523 -30.14 -31.27 -7.63
N ALA A 524 -30.50 -30.63 -8.75
CA ALA A 524 -31.28 -29.39 -8.74
C ALA A 524 -32.62 -29.55 -8.00
N TRP A 525 -33.26 -30.72 -8.11
CA TRP A 525 -34.50 -31.02 -7.39
C TRP A 525 -34.28 -31.09 -5.88
N ALA A 526 -33.23 -31.80 -5.42
CA ALA A 526 -32.94 -31.89 -3.98
C ALA A 526 -32.64 -30.51 -3.36
N LEU A 527 -31.88 -29.67 -4.08
CA LEU A 527 -31.62 -28.29 -3.68
C LEU A 527 -32.91 -27.46 -3.63
N ALA A 528 -33.76 -27.53 -4.66
CA ALA A 528 -35.02 -26.80 -4.72
C ALA A 528 -36.03 -27.27 -3.66
N ALA A 529 -36.12 -28.59 -3.44
CA ALA A 529 -37.01 -29.20 -2.47
C ALA A 529 -36.70 -28.71 -1.04
N GLU A 530 -35.44 -28.70 -0.62
CA GLU A 530 -35.08 -28.18 0.71
C GLU A 530 -35.26 -26.66 0.80
N ARG A 531 -34.99 -25.90 -0.27
CA ARG A 531 -35.25 -24.45 -0.31
C ARG A 531 -36.73 -24.10 -0.14
N MET A 532 -37.63 -25.00 -0.55
CA MET A 532 -39.09 -24.83 -0.49
C MET A 532 -39.75 -25.67 0.63
N ARG A 533 -38.96 -26.37 1.45
CA ARG A 533 -39.49 -27.22 2.52
C ARG A 533 -40.25 -26.37 3.55
N PRO A 534 -41.49 -26.72 3.94
CA PRO A 534 -42.19 -26.03 5.04
C PRO A 534 -41.38 -26.03 6.33
N TYR A 535 -41.50 -24.96 7.12
CA TYR A 535 -40.91 -24.87 8.45
C TYR A 535 -41.61 -25.85 9.39
N THR A 536 -40.84 -26.54 10.23
CA THR A 536 -41.42 -27.16 11.42
C THR A 536 -41.87 -26.08 12.41
N GLU A 537 -42.69 -26.48 13.36
CA GLU A 537 -43.13 -25.60 14.45
C GLU A 537 -41.98 -24.98 15.23
N GLN A 538 -40.96 -25.77 15.51
CA GLN A 538 -39.75 -25.34 16.20
C GLN A 538 -38.93 -24.38 15.32
N GLU A 539 -38.66 -24.74 14.06
CA GLU A 539 -37.90 -23.88 13.14
C GLU A 539 -38.58 -22.52 12.96
N ALA A 540 -39.92 -22.51 12.85
CA ALA A 540 -40.72 -21.30 12.76
C ALA A 540 -40.58 -20.41 14.01
N ALA A 541 -40.67 -21.01 15.21
CA ALA A 541 -40.52 -20.29 16.47
C ALA A 541 -39.12 -19.68 16.61
N GLU A 542 -38.08 -20.44 16.27
CA GLU A 542 -36.68 -19.99 16.29
C GLU A 542 -36.44 -18.83 15.31
N PHE A 543 -36.93 -18.96 14.06
CA PHE A 543 -36.84 -17.90 13.06
C PHE A 543 -37.52 -16.61 13.54
N LEU A 544 -38.76 -16.70 14.06
CA LEU A 544 -39.52 -15.54 14.54
C LEU A 544 -38.90 -14.91 15.78
N SER A 545 -38.29 -15.71 16.65
CA SER A 545 -37.52 -15.22 17.80
C SER A 545 -36.30 -14.42 17.36
N LEU A 546 -35.49 -15.00 16.46
CA LEU A 546 -34.30 -14.35 15.91
C LEU A 546 -34.65 -13.08 15.13
N HIS A 547 -35.70 -13.12 14.31
CA HIS A 547 -36.20 -11.96 13.58
C HIS A 547 -36.59 -10.82 14.52
N ARG A 548 -37.34 -11.10 15.60
CA ARG A 548 -37.70 -10.08 16.62
C ARG A 548 -36.47 -9.50 17.29
N ALA A 549 -35.49 -10.33 17.65
CA ALA A 549 -34.24 -9.88 18.26
C ALA A 549 -33.44 -8.96 17.30
N LEU A 550 -33.29 -9.36 16.03
CA LEU A 550 -32.58 -8.57 15.03
C LEU A 550 -33.31 -7.27 14.67
N ARG A 551 -34.65 -7.28 14.63
CA ARG A 551 -35.45 -6.08 14.40
C ARG A 551 -35.28 -5.03 15.51
N ARG A 552 -35.03 -5.47 16.74
CA ARG A 552 -34.67 -4.61 17.88
C ARG A 552 -33.22 -4.13 17.77
N ALA A 553 -32.28 -5.03 17.47
CA ALA A 553 -30.85 -4.73 17.38
C ALA A 553 -30.46 -3.86 16.17
N LEU A 554 -31.21 -3.92 15.07
CA LEU A 554 -30.91 -3.26 13.80
C LEU A 554 -32.07 -2.34 13.35
N PRO A 555 -32.37 -1.24 14.07
CA PRO A 555 -33.52 -0.39 13.77
C PRO A 555 -33.46 0.24 12.37
N ARG A 556 -32.25 0.49 11.84
CA ARG A 556 -32.02 1.03 10.50
C ARG A 556 -32.29 0.03 9.36
N HIS A 557 -32.41 -1.26 9.66
CA HIS A 557 -32.63 -2.34 8.68
C HIS A 557 -33.99 -3.03 8.84
N ARG A 558 -34.96 -2.37 9.50
CA ARG A 558 -36.29 -2.95 9.75
C ARG A 558 -37.00 -3.35 8.46
N ARG A 559 -36.90 -2.54 7.42
CA ARG A 559 -37.52 -2.81 6.12
C ARG A 559 -36.95 -4.09 5.50
N GLU A 560 -35.62 -4.22 5.46
CA GLU A 560 -34.96 -5.42 4.94
C GLU A 560 -35.31 -6.67 5.76
N LEU A 561 -35.41 -6.54 7.10
CA LEU A 561 -35.82 -7.65 7.97
C LEU A 561 -37.29 -8.05 7.74
N ASP A 562 -38.18 -7.08 7.53
CA ASP A 562 -39.59 -7.35 7.23
C ASP A 562 -39.75 -8.02 5.86
N GLU A 563 -38.95 -7.65 4.86
CA GLU A 563 -38.86 -8.35 3.57
C GLU A 563 -38.37 -9.79 3.74
N ILE A 564 -37.37 -10.03 4.60
CA ILE A 564 -36.89 -11.39 4.92
C ILE A 564 -37.99 -12.23 5.57
N ALA A 565 -38.74 -11.65 6.52
CA ALA A 565 -39.86 -12.36 7.14
C ALA A 565 -40.98 -12.66 6.13
N ALA A 566 -41.24 -11.76 5.18
CA ALA A 566 -42.23 -11.98 4.12
C ALA A 566 -41.88 -13.18 3.23
N LEU A 567 -40.59 -13.45 2.98
CA LEU A 567 -40.13 -14.66 2.27
C LEU A 567 -40.38 -15.95 3.06
N ALA A 568 -40.28 -15.90 4.39
CA ALA A 568 -40.47 -17.08 5.23
C ALA A 568 -41.96 -17.45 5.40
N ARG A 569 -42.84 -16.45 5.49
CA ARG A 569 -44.28 -16.60 5.83
C ARG A 569 -45.02 -17.69 5.04
N PRO A 570 -44.89 -17.81 3.70
CA PRO A 570 -45.61 -18.83 2.94
C PRO A 570 -45.25 -20.26 3.33
N LEU A 571 -44.06 -20.47 3.88
CA LEU A 571 -43.55 -21.78 4.30
C LEU A 571 -43.81 -22.08 5.79
N MET A 572 -44.34 -21.12 6.55
CA MET A 572 -44.58 -21.27 7.99
C MET A 572 -45.84 -22.11 8.27
N PRO A 573 -45.95 -22.80 9.43
CA PRO A 573 -47.18 -23.46 9.85
C PRO A 573 -48.38 -22.50 9.92
N ALA A 574 -49.58 -22.97 9.59
CA ALA A 574 -50.79 -22.14 9.48
C ALA A 574 -51.06 -21.26 10.72
N ARG A 575 -50.83 -21.78 11.91
CA ARG A 575 -51.02 -21.08 13.20
C ARG A 575 -50.10 -19.88 13.46
N VAL A 576 -49.00 -19.76 12.72
CA VAL A 576 -48.05 -18.63 12.78
C VAL A 576 -48.10 -17.77 11.52
N GLN A 577 -48.91 -18.16 10.52
CA GLN A 577 -49.24 -17.28 9.42
C GLN A 577 -50.24 -16.22 9.90
N PRO A 578 -50.14 -14.95 9.42
CA PRO A 578 -51.17 -13.96 9.73
C PRO A 578 -52.53 -14.46 9.24
N VAL A 579 -53.58 -14.22 10.04
CA VAL A 579 -54.96 -14.53 9.67
C VAL A 579 -55.22 -13.94 8.29
N ARG A 580 -55.51 -14.80 7.30
CA ARG A 580 -56.00 -14.34 6.01
C ARG A 580 -57.37 -13.74 6.28
N ILE A 581 -57.46 -12.41 6.33
CA ILE A 581 -58.74 -11.74 6.18
C ILE A 581 -59.13 -12.03 4.74
N ASP A 582 -60.17 -12.85 4.55
CA ASP A 582 -60.72 -13.09 3.23
C ASP A 582 -60.98 -11.75 2.54
N ARG A 583 -60.72 -11.68 1.23
CA ARG A 583 -61.16 -10.51 0.45
C ARG A 583 -62.63 -10.28 0.79
N PRO A 584 -63.07 -9.04 1.08
CA PRO A 584 -64.48 -8.79 1.27
C PRO A 584 -65.21 -9.33 0.04
N HIS A 585 -66.02 -10.39 0.24
CA HIS A 585 -67.01 -10.81 -0.74
C HIS A 585 -67.83 -9.56 -1.05
N PRO A 586 -68.02 -9.17 -2.33
CA PRO A 586 -68.82 -8.00 -2.61
C PRO A 586 -70.28 -8.39 -2.35
N ALA A 587 -70.77 -8.11 -1.15
CA ALA A 587 -72.18 -8.07 -0.84
C ALA A 587 -72.71 -6.64 -0.99
N LEU A 588 -72.27 -5.91 -2.01
CA LEU A 588 -72.83 -4.62 -2.38
C LEU A 588 -72.76 -4.50 -3.91
N TRP A 589 -73.92 -4.61 -4.54
CA TRP A 589 -74.10 -4.15 -5.92
C TRP A 589 -73.69 -2.67 -6.00
N PRO A 590 -72.95 -2.25 -7.05
CA PRO A 590 -72.66 -0.83 -7.23
C PRO A 590 -73.98 -0.08 -7.43
N LEU A 591 -74.25 0.89 -6.55
CA LEU A 591 -75.33 1.86 -6.71
C LEU A 591 -75.21 2.55 -8.09
N PRO A 592 -76.32 2.76 -8.82
CA PRO A 592 -76.27 3.38 -10.14
C PRO A 592 -75.90 4.86 -10.00
N VAL A 593 -74.72 5.22 -10.47
CA VAL A 593 -74.33 6.63 -10.64
C VAL A 593 -74.93 7.13 -11.96
N PRO A 594 -75.72 8.22 -11.98
CA PRO A 594 -76.25 8.74 -13.23
C PRO A 594 -75.12 9.37 -14.05
N ARG A 595 -74.91 8.87 -15.28
CA ARG A 595 -74.02 9.50 -16.26
C ARG A 595 -74.59 10.86 -16.65
N ARG A 596 -73.96 11.94 -16.21
CA ARG A 596 -74.03 13.23 -16.91
C ARG A 596 -72.95 13.23 -17.98
N ALA A 597 -73.38 13.17 -19.23
CA ALA A 597 -72.55 13.49 -20.39
C ALA A 597 -72.17 14.97 -20.32
N MET A 598 -70.88 15.26 -20.44
CA MET A 598 -70.36 16.56 -20.89
C MET A 598 -69.06 16.26 -21.62
N ASP A 599 -69.15 16.33 -22.94
CA ASP A 599 -68.04 16.38 -23.87
C ASP A 599 -67.10 17.52 -23.49
N TYR A 600 -65.81 17.22 -23.37
CA TYR A 600 -64.75 18.17 -23.65
C TYR A 600 -63.51 17.39 -24.06
N GLU A 601 -63.32 17.25 -25.38
CA GLU A 601 -61.99 17.12 -25.95
C GLU A 601 -61.18 18.37 -25.59
N VAL A 602 -59.87 18.21 -25.38
CA VAL A 602 -58.80 18.99 -26.05
C VAL A 602 -57.43 18.75 -25.38
N VAL A 603 -56.58 18.06 -26.16
CA VAL A 603 -55.19 18.44 -26.54
C VAL A 603 -54.03 18.30 -25.54
N SER A 604 -53.21 17.28 -25.83
CA SER A 604 -51.75 17.31 -26.02
C SER A 604 -51.00 18.63 -25.78
N SER A 605 -50.01 18.62 -24.88
CA SER A 605 -48.69 19.19 -25.21
C SER A 605 -47.61 18.78 -24.20
N LEU A 606 -46.67 17.97 -24.68
CA LEU A 606 -45.29 18.00 -24.24
C LEU A 606 -44.68 19.32 -24.72
N SER A 607 -44.08 20.11 -23.83
CA SER A 607 -42.89 20.94 -24.11
C SER A 607 -42.30 21.57 -22.83
N ARG A 608 -41.13 21.03 -22.47
CA ARG A 608 -39.88 21.68 -22.03
C ARG A 608 -39.86 22.76 -20.93
N ALA A 609 -38.87 22.53 -20.06
CA ALA A 609 -38.00 23.49 -19.35
C ALA A 609 -38.48 24.05 -17.99
N ALA A 610 -38.10 23.36 -16.91
CA ALA A 610 -37.14 23.83 -15.90
C ALA A 610 -36.71 22.65 -15.03
#